data_AF-A0A4P6FCS9-F1
#
_entry.id   AF-A0A4P6FCS9-F1
#
_cell.length_a   1.000
_cell.length_b   1.000
_cell.length_c   1.000
_cell.angle_alpha   90.00
_cell.angle_beta   90.00
_cell.angle_gamma   90.00
#
_symmetry.space_group_name_H-M   'P 1'
#
loop_
_entity.id
_entity.type
_entity.pdbx_description
1 polymer ?
#
loop_
_entity_poly.entity_id
_entity_poly.type
_entity_poly.pdbx_seq_one_letter_code
_entity_poly.pdbx_strand_id
1 'polypeptide(L)'
;MVTADRTPRASHAASLAAALAAPAAEPDETEVDALTLGRRIRERRVARGLTLGELAQAIDRAPSQVSAIENGKREPRLSMLRTIALALGTTADELLRPDAPSERAALEIAVERAQRGPVFSALGLPAFRVAKTMTDQTLETILALHHEIERLHRERAATPEEARRANAELRAEMRARDNFFPELEQKAAELLEAVGHTGGPVSHQLVADGAALLGYSLHYVGDLPHSTRSVTDKRNGRIYLPTQLSASRDSRSPILQALASHVLGHEEPKSYADFLRQRIETNYLTAAILLPEQATVRFLTEAKNLRRISMEDLRDHFAVSYETAAHRFTNLATSRLDIPVHFTKVHESGTIIKAYENDRVRFPSDALGAIEGTTMCRNWTARTVFDVEDRYSPWYQYTDTPSGTFWCTSRIEKAKEGEYSVSVGVPFEHVKWFRGRETPHRAVSRCPDPSCCQAPTGLADKWADASWPAARTPTSLLAALPTGTFPGVDQTEVFQFLEAHAPRGTD
;
A
#
# COMPACT_ATOMS: atom_id res chain seq x y z
N MET A 1 -35.54 31.75 9.46
CA MET A 1 -34.32 32.00 8.66
C MET A 1 -33.12 31.90 9.58
N VAL A 2 -32.56 30.70 9.74
CA VAL A 2 -31.25 30.45 10.36
C VAL A 2 -30.61 29.37 9.50
N THR A 3 -29.78 29.78 8.55
CA THR A 3 -28.95 28.92 7.72
C THR A 3 -27.81 28.39 8.59
N ALA A 4 -27.88 27.10 8.96
CA ALA A 4 -26.75 26.41 9.56
C ALA A 4 -25.75 26.07 8.45
N ASP A 5 -24.74 26.92 8.31
CA ASP A 5 -23.57 26.71 7.47
C ASP A 5 -22.83 25.44 7.94
N ARG A 6 -22.85 24.38 7.12
CA ARG A 6 -22.36 23.02 7.45
C ARG A 6 -20.99 22.72 6.85
N THR A 7 -20.15 23.74 6.62
CA THR A 7 -18.99 23.63 5.73
C THR A 7 -17.56 23.53 6.35
N PRO A 8 -17.29 23.45 7.69
CA PRO A 8 -15.89 23.36 8.15
C PRO A 8 -15.35 21.94 8.42
N ARG A 9 -16.18 20.88 8.50
CA ARG A 9 -15.74 19.56 8.97
C ARG A 9 -14.78 18.82 8.03
N ALA A 10 -14.91 18.99 6.72
CA ALA A 10 -14.10 18.27 5.74
C ALA A 10 -12.65 18.78 5.67
N SER A 11 -12.41 20.10 5.86
CA SER A 11 -11.05 20.66 5.81
C SER A 11 -10.21 20.30 7.04
N HIS A 12 -10.84 20.18 8.21
CA HIS A 12 -10.17 19.76 9.45
C HIS A 12 -9.75 18.29 9.38
N ALA A 13 -10.57 17.43 8.77
CA ALA A 13 -10.25 16.02 8.58
C ALA A 13 -9.04 15.81 7.64
N ALA A 14 -8.99 16.55 6.52
CA ALA A 14 -7.86 16.51 5.59
C ALA A 14 -6.58 17.09 6.19
N SER A 15 -6.68 18.19 6.94
CA SER A 15 -5.56 18.79 7.69
C SER A 15 -5.00 17.82 8.72
N LEU A 16 -5.87 17.13 9.46
CA LEU A 16 -5.48 16.18 10.52
C LEU A 16 -4.75 14.96 9.96
N ALA A 17 -5.19 14.46 8.82
CA ALA A 17 -4.51 13.37 8.12
C ALA A 17 -3.10 13.78 7.67
N ALA A 18 -2.94 14.98 7.08
CA ALA A 18 -1.63 15.47 6.67
C ALA A 18 -0.66 15.70 7.84
N ALA A 19 -1.19 16.17 8.97
CA ALA A 19 -0.39 16.49 10.15
C ALA A 19 0.08 15.22 10.89
N LEU A 20 -0.77 14.19 10.99
CA LEU A 20 -0.40 12.90 11.56
C LEU A 20 0.49 12.03 10.64
N ALA A 21 0.53 12.33 9.33
CA ALA A 21 1.40 11.70 8.36
C ALA A 21 2.80 12.34 8.26
N ALA A 22 2.99 13.53 8.85
CA ALA A 22 4.32 14.08 9.02
C ALA A 22 5.10 13.14 9.95
N PRO A 23 6.37 12.79 9.63
CA PRO A 23 7.18 12.04 10.58
C PRO A 23 7.12 12.77 11.91
N ALA A 24 6.91 12.03 13.01
CA ALA A 24 7.27 12.57 14.31
C ALA A 24 8.68 13.09 14.12
N ALA A 25 8.87 14.41 14.22
CA ALA A 25 10.21 14.96 14.17
C ALA A 25 10.94 14.21 15.28
N GLU A 26 11.83 13.28 14.89
CA GLU A 26 12.71 12.66 15.87
C GLU A 26 13.37 13.85 16.56
N PRO A 27 13.34 13.90 17.90
CA PRO A 27 14.03 14.96 18.59
C PRO A 27 15.45 14.91 18.08
N ASP A 28 15.89 15.99 17.44
CA ASP A 28 17.29 16.13 17.08
C ASP A 28 18.06 15.98 18.39
N GLU A 29 18.72 14.83 18.58
CA GLU A 29 19.44 14.50 19.82
C GLU A 29 20.56 15.53 20.10
N THR A 30 20.83 16.43 19.16
CA THR A 30 21.83 17.50 19.26
C THR A 30 21.27 18.90 19.50
N GLU A 31 19.95 19.14 19.42
CA GLU A 31 19.34 20.44 19.77
C GLU A 31 18.90 20.44 21.24
N VAL A 32 19.55 21.26 22.05
CA VAL A 32 19.14 21.54 23.44
C VAL A 32 17.70 22.04 23.44
N ASP A 33 16.77 21.24 23.97
CA ASP A 33 15.35 21.59 24.01
C ASP A 33 15.09 22.86 24.84
N ALA A 34 14.78 23.96 24.13
CA ALA A 34 14.47 25.26 24.70
C ALA A 34 13.33 25.23 25.74
N LEU A 35 12.39 24.28 25.63
CA LEU A 35 11.32 24.09 26.61
C LEU A 35 11.85 23.51 27.92
N THR A 36 12.69 22.47 27.84
CA THR A 36 13.30 21.83 29.01
C THR A 36 14.24 22.79 29.73
N LEU A 37 15.08 23.53 28.97
CA LEU A 37 15.91 24.62 29.49
C LEU A 37 15.08 25.69 30.21
N GLY A 38 14.02 26.18 29.56
CA GLY A 38 13.16 27.21 30.12
C GLY A 38 12.46 26.77 31.42
N ARG A 39 12.00 25.52 31.49
CA ARG A 39 11.39 24.96 32.69
C ARG A 39 12.37 24.81 33.84
N ARG A 40 13.62 24.45 33.56
CA ARG A 40 14.66 24.37 34.60
C ARG A 40 15.06 25.74 35.14
N ILE A 41 15.17 26.75 34.27
CA ILE A 41 15.40 28.15 34.68
C ILE A 41 14.27 28.60 35.63
N ARG A 42 13.02 28.33 35.26
CA ARG A 42 11.85 28.67 36.08
C ARG A 42 11.86 28.00 37.44
N GLU A 43 12.15 26.70 37.48
CA GLU A 43 12.22 25.94 38.73
C GLU A 43 13.31 26.48 39.67
N ARG A 44 14.53 26.69 39.14
CA ARG A 44 15.65 27.26 39.92
C ARG A 44 15.36 28.67 40.41
N ARG A 45 14.71 29.50 39.59
CA ARG A 45 14.25 30.83 39.99
C ARG A 45 13.29 30.75 41.18
N VAL A 46 12.29 29.86 41.10
CA VAL A 46 11.29 29.67 42.17
C VAL A 46 11.93 29.08 43.43
N ALA A 47 12.84 28.12 43.30
CA ALA A 47 13.57 27.54 44.42
C ALA A 47 14.42 28.58 45.20
N ARG A 48 14.87 29.63 44.50
CA ARG A 48 15.56 30.77 45.11
C ARG A 48 14.64 31.89 45.61
N GLY A 49 13.31 31.73 45.49
CA GLY A 49 12.34 32.74 45.89
C GLY A 49 12.33 33.99 45.01
N LEU A 50 13.00 33.96 43.84
CA LEU A 50 13.09 35.10 42.95
C LEU A 50 11.81 35.28 42.13
N THR A 51 11.31 36.50 42.07
CA THR A 51 10.27 36.90 41.12
C THR A 51 10.86 37.00 39.70
N LEU A 52 9.97 36.97 38.71
CA LEU A 52 10.37 37.10 37.31
C LEU A 52 11.05 38.45 37.02
N GLY A 53 10.65 39.51 37.73
CA GLY A 53 11.27 40.83 37.63
C GLY A 53 12.67 40.89 38.25
N GLU A 54 12.87 40.25 39.41
CA GLU A 54 14.18 40.20 40.07
C GLU A 54 15.21 39.42 39.25
N LEU A 55 14.83 38.29 38.65
CA LEU A 55 15.73 37.58 37.74
C LEU A 55 16.05 38.44 36.50
N ALA A 56 15.06 39.15 35.96
CA ALA A 56 15.25 40.02 34.81
C ALA A 56 16.22 41.18 35.11
N GLN A 57 16.09 41.78 36.29
CA GLN A 57 17.02 42.81 36.78
C GLN A 57 18.43 42.26 36.99
N ALA A 58 18.57 41.07 37.58
CA ALA A 58 19.87 40.43 37.81
C ALA A 58 20.64 40.11 36.52
N ILE A 59 19.94 39.97 35.39
CA ILE A 59 20.56 39.70 34.08
C ILE A 59 20.50 40.89 33.11
N ASP A 60 20.10 42.07 33.59
CA ASP A 60 19.93 43.30 32.80
C ASP A 60 19.01 43.13 31.57
N ARG A 61 17.82 42.54 31.77
CA ARG A 61 16.83 42.32 30.70
C ARG A 61 15.41 42.67 31.15
N ALA A 62 14.53 42.80 30.16
CA ALA A 62 13.12 43.01 30.41
C ALA A 62 12.46 41.72 30.98
N PRO A 63 11.51 41.84 31.92
CA PRO A 63 10.74 40.70 32.45
C PRO A 63 10.10 39.85 31.33
N SER A 64 9.62 40.48 30.27
CA SER A 64 9.04 39.80 29.10
C SER A 64 10.04 38.86 28.42
N GLN A 65 11.33 39.19 28.40
CA GLN A 65 12.38 38.37 27.80
C GLN A 65 12.68 37.13 28.65
N VAL A 66 12.72 37.28 29.97
CA VAL A 66 12.84 36.12 30.89
C VAL A 66 11.65 35.19 30.75
N SER A 67 10.43 35.75 30.64
CA SER A 67 9.23 34.95 30.41
C SER A 67 9.27 34.19 29.07
N ALA A 68 9.79 34.80 28.01
CA ALA A 68 9.95 34.14 26.72
C ALA A 68 10.95 32.98 26.78
N ILE A 69 12.02 33.13 27.56
CA ILE A 69 13.02 32.08 27.80
C ILE A 69 12.41 30.95 28.65
N GLU A 70 11.73 31.24 29.76
CA GLU A 70 11.14 30.23 30.65
C GLU A 70 10.03 29.37 30.01
N ASN A 71 9.44 29.84 28.91
CA ASN A 71 8.39 29.14 28.17
C ASN A 71 8.88 28.53 26.85
N GLY A 72 10.20 28.51 26.61
CA GLY A 72 10.79 27.97 25.38
C GLY A 72 10.29 28.66 24.13
N LYS A 73 9.96 29.97 24.22
CA LYS A 73 9.59 30.82 23.07
C LYS A 73 10.80 31.55 22.49
N ARG A 74 11.91 31.60 23.23
CA ARG A 74 13.15 32.25 22.81
C ARG A 74 14.35 31.56 23.43
N GLU A 75 15.30 31.17 22.59
CA GLU A 75 16.57 30.61 23.05
C GLU A 75 17.55 31.71 23.48
N PRO A 76 18.16 31.60 24.67
CA PRO A 76 19.20 32.51 25.09
C PRO A 76 20.53 32.19 24.39
N ARG A 77 21.25 33.23 23.97
CA ARG A 77 22.65 33.07 23.53
C ARG A 77 23.50 32.53 24.68
N LEU A 78 24.58 31.80 24.37
CA LEU A 78 25.47 31.20 25.38
C LEU A 78 25.97 32.21 26.44
N SER A 79 26.26 33.45 26.04
CA SER A 79 26.62 34.53 26.97
C SER A 79 25.51 34.85 27.97
N MET A 80 24.27 34.94 27.51
CA MET A 80 23.08 35.17 28.35
C MET A 80 22.77 33.96 29.24
N LEU A 81 22.93 32.75 28.73
CA LEU A 81 22.75 31.53 29.52
C LEU A 81 23.74 31.48 30.70
N ARG A 82 25.00 31.87 30.48
CA ARG A 82 25.99 32.00 31.56
C ARG A 82 25.59 33.05 32.60
N THR A 83 25.05 34.20 32.18
CA THR A 83 24.54 35.23 33.09
C THR A 83 23.35 34.73 33.91
N ILE A 84 22.42 34.00 33.27
CA ILE A 84 21.28 33.37 33.95
C ILE A 84 21.77 32.31 34.97
N ALA A 85 22.73 31.47 34.58
CA ALA A 85 23.32 30.46 35.45
C ALA A 85 23.96 31.07 36.69
N LEU A 86 24.74 32.15 36.53
CA LEU A 86 25.34 32.91 37.63
C LEU A 86 24.29 33.50 38.58
N ALA A 87 23.26 34.16 38.03
CA ALA A 87 22.16 34.73 38.84
C ALA A 87 21.39 33.65 39.63
N LEU A 88 21.24 32.46 39.03
CA LEU A 88 20.59 31.30 39.65
C LEU A 88 21.54 30.42 40.47
N GLY A 89 22.84 30.74 40.50
CA GLY A 89 23.88 30.03 41.25
C GLY A 89 24.00 28.56 40.86
N THR A 90 23.95 28.30 39.57
CA THR A 90 24.09 27.00 38.90
C THR A 90 25.09 27.14 37.75
N THR A 91 25.37 26.07 37.02
CA THR A 91 26.23 26.11 35.83
C THR A 91 25.39 26.09 34.55
N ALA A 92 25.99 26.52 33.43
CA ALA A 92 25.34 26.39 32.13
C ALA A 92 25.08 24.90 31.80
N ASP A 93 26.01 24.01 32.12
CA ASP A 93 25.85 22.56 31.91
C ASP A 93 24.68 21.98 32.71
N GLU A 94 24.50 22.39 33.97
CA GLU A 94 23.34 22.00 34.78
C GLU A 94 22.02 22.49 34.18
N LEU A 95 22.01 23.68 33.56
CA LEU A 95 20.83 24.19 32.87
C LEU A 95 20.53 23.47 31.55
N LEU A 96 21.54 22.86 30.92
CA LEU A 96 21.45 22.21 29.61
C LEU A 96 21.22 20.69 29.65
N ARG A 97 21.23 20.04 30.82
CA ARG A 97 20.91 18.60 30.91
C ARG A 97 19.58 18.26 30.22
N PRO A 98 19.44 17.09 29.59
CA PRO A 98 18.24 16.72 28.83
C PRO A 98 17.05 16.26 29.68
N ASP A 99 17.24 15.94 30.96
CA ASP A 99 16.20 15.40 31.84
C ASP A 99 15.21 16.46 32.34
N ALA A 100 13.93 16.12 32.49
CA ALA A 100 12.96 17.07 33.03
C ALA A 100 13.28 17.40 34.51
N PRO A 101 13.15 18.68 34.94
CA PRO A 101 13.49 19.09 36.30
C PRO A 101 12.66 18.41 37.41
N SER A 102 11.42 18.02 37.10
CA SER A 102 10.52 17.26 37.98
C SER A 102 9.50 16.49 37.14
N GLU A 103 8.81 15.50 37.74
CA GLU A 103 7.73 14.74 37.08
C GLU A 103 6.62 15.67 36.57
N ARG A 104 6.23 16.67 37.39
CA ARG A 104 5.31 17.73 36.98
C ARG A 104 5.82 18.49 35.76
N ALA A 105 7.08 18.91 35.77
CA ALA A 105 7.66 19.63 34.63
C ALA A 105 7.70 18.75 33.37
N ALA A 106 7.92 17.45 33.50
CA ALA A 106 7.86 16.50 32.38
C ALA A 106 6.46 16.49 31.74
N LEU A 107 5.39 16.44 32.55
CA LEU A 107 4.01 16.52 32.07
C LEU A 107 3.71 17.86 31.38
N GLU A 108 4.16 18.98 31.96
CA GLU A 108 3.98 20.31 31.36
C GLU A 108 4.70 20.44 30.01
N ILE A 109 5.92 19.89 29.89
CA ILE A 109 6.69 19.88 28.65
C ILE A 109 5.99 19.00 27.61
N ALA A 110 5.55 17.80 28.00
CA ALA A 110 4.86 16.87 27.10
C ALA A 110 3.56 17.48 26.55
N VAL A 111 2.75 18.14 27.38
CA VAL A 111 1.52 18.81 26.93
C VAL A 111 1.83 19.98 26.00
N GLU A 112 2.85 20.79 26.31
CA GLU A 112 3.25 21.91 25.45
C GLU A 112 3.79 21.42 24.09
N ARG A 113 4.53 20.31 24.07
CA ARG A 113 4.95 19.65 22.82
C ARG A 113 3.76 19.12 22.04
N ALA A 114 2.82 18.42 22.68
CA ALA A 114 1.61 17.92 22.04
C ALA A 114 0.79 19.06 21.41
N GLN A 115 0.69 20.22 22.08
CA GLN A 115 0.01 21.42 21.58
C GLN A 115 0.71 22.09 20.40
N ARG A 116 2.05 22.05 20.36
CA ARG A 116 2.85 22.51 19.20
C ARG A 116 2.91 21.46 18.09
N GLY A 117 2.48 20.24 18.39
CA GLY A 117 2.49 19.12 17.50
C GLY A 117 1.46 19.24 16.38
N PRO A 118 1.69 18.49 15.28
CA PRO A 118 0.87 18.58 14.08
C PRO A 118 -0.61 18.24 14.34
N VAL A 119 -0.90 17.26 15.21
CA VAL A 119 -2.24 16.78 15.54
C VAL A 119 -3.13 17.91 16.09
N PHE A 120 -2.59 18.71 17.00
CA PHE A 120 -3.31 19.78 17.68
C PHE A 120 -3.62 20.94 16.74
N SER A 121 -2.63 21.31 15.92
CA SER A 121 -2.78 22.32 14.86
C SER A 121 -3.87 21.92 13.86
N ALA A 122 -3.94 20.64 13.53
CA ALA A 122 -4.82 20.17 12.48
C ALA A 122 -6.26 19.90 12.93
N LEU A 123 -6.47 19.59 14.21
CA LEU A 123 -7.78 19.62 14.84
C LEU A 123 -8.35 21.04 15.00
N GLY A 124 -7.55 22.09 14.74
CA GLY A 124 -7.97 23.48 14.89
C GLY A 124 -8.25 23.86 16.34
N LEU A 125 -7.65 23.15 17.30
CA LEU A 125 -7.88 23.39 18.72
C LEU A 125 -7.14 24.66 19.18
N PRO A 126 -7.78 25.52 19.99
CA PRO A 126 -7.09 26.67 20.56
C PRO A 126 -6.01 26.21 21.54
N ALA A 127 -4.78 26.71 21.36
CA ALA A 127 -3.71 26.48 22.33
C ALA A 127 -4.08 27.13 23.67
N PHE A 128 -3.79 26.42 24.76
CA PHE A 128 -4.05 26.87 26.11
C PHE A 128 -2.76 26.89 26.94
N ARG A 129 -2.72 27.80 27.90
CA ARG A 129 -1.62 27.88 28.86
C ARG A 129 -1.83 26.84 29.95
N VAL A 130 -0.82 26.01 30.19
CA VAL A 130 -0.81 25.12 31.35
C VAL A 130 -0.74 25.95 32.64
N ALA A 131 -1.88 26.05 33.34
CA ALA A 131 -2.01 26.85 34.54
C ALA A 131 -1.54 26.06 35.77
N LYS A 132 -1.05 26.78 36.80
CA LYS A 132 -0.62 26.18 38.07
C LYS A 132 -1.75 25.42 38.79
N THR A 133 -3.00 25.76 38.50
CA THR A 133 -4.21 25.15 39.08
C THR A 133 -4.59 23.81 38.43
N MET A 134 -4.02 23.46 37.27
CA MET A 134 -4.28 22.17 36.64
C MET A 134 -3.58 21.06 37.42
N THR A 135 -4.28 20.00 37.79
CA THR A 135 -3.69 18.85 38.52
C THR A 135 -2.82 17.98 37.62
N ASP A 136 -1.98 17.11 38.18
CA ASP A 136 -1.18 16.14 37.40
C ASP A 136 -2.10 15.20 36.60
N GLN A 137 -3.14 14.68 37.27
CA GLN A 137 -4.18 13.88 36.65
C GLN A 137 -4.82 14.55 35.42
N THR A 138 -4.97 15.89 35.45
CA THR A 138 -5.51 16.63 34.30
C THR A 138 -4.55 16.60 33.12
N LEU A 139 -3.25 16.81 33.37
CA LEU A 139 -2.23 16.78 32.31
C LEU A 139 -2.08 15.37 31.74
N GLU A 140 -2.07 14.36 32.60
CA GLU A 140 -2.04 12.94 32.21
C GLU A 140 -3.24 12.57 31.35
N THR A 141 -4.45 13.02 31.72
CA THR A 141 -5.67 12.75 30.95
C THR A 141 -5.59 13.39 29.56
N ILE A 142 -5.10 14.63 29.47
CA ILE A 142 -4.92 15.33 28.18
C ILE A 142 -3.91 14.58 27.30
N LEU A 143 -2.80 14.13 27.86
CA LEU A 143 -1.80 13.34 27.14
C LEU A 143 -2.34 11.97 26.70
N ALA A 144 -3.07 11.29 27.59
CA ALA A 144 -3.71 10.02 27.28
C ALA A 144 -4.72 10.16 26.13
N LEU A 145 -5.55 11.21 26.15
CA LEU A 145 -6.46 11.52 25.05
C LEU A 145 -5.72 11.82 23.75
N HIS A 146 -4.62 12.59 23.81
CA HIS A 146 -3.80 12.87 22.64
C HIS A 146 -3.21 11.59 22.03
N HIS A 147 -2.58 10.73 22.83
CA HIS A 147 -2.03 9.45 22.38
C HIS A 147 -3.11 8.50 21.86
N GLU A 148 -4.29 8.51 22.47
CA GLU A 148 -5.42 7.71 22.03
C GLU A 148 -5.96 8.19 20.67
N ILE A 149 -6.00 9.51 20.43
CA ILE A 149 -6.32 10.08 19.11
C ILE A 149 -5.28 9.64 18.08
N GLU A 150 -3.99 9.72 18.40
CA GLU A 150 -2.93 9.23 17.51
C GLU A 150 -3.07 7.73 17.21
N ARG A 151 -3.36 6.91 18.23
CA ARG A 151 -3.58 5.47 18.10
C ARG A 151 -4.78 5.17 17.20
N LEU A 152 -5.94 5.76 17.49
CA LEU A 152 -7.16 5.59 16.70
C LEU A 152 -6.99 6.05 15.26
N HIS A 153 -6.18 7.08 15.01
CA HIS A 153 -5.84 7.50 13.65
C HIS A 153 -4.89 6.54 12.95
N ARG A 154 -3.85 6.03 13.61
CA ARG A 154 -2.99 4.97 13.03
C ARG A 154 -3.79 3.72 12.68
N GLU A 155 -4.74 3.34 13.52
CA GLU A 155 -5.66 2.23 13.26
C GLU A 155 -6.65 2.53 12.12
N ARG A 156 -7.02 3.80 11.93
CA ARG A 156 -7.87 4.28 10.81
C ARG A 156 -7.11 4.60 9.52
N ALA A 157 -5.78 4.73 9.53
CA ALA A 157 -4.97 4.84 8.30
C ALA A 157 -5.05 3.56 7.44
N ALA A 158 -5.56 2.47 8.02
CA ALA A 158 -6.03 1.29 7.31
C ALA A 158 -7.49 1.40 6.83
N THR A 159 -8.00 2.61 6.54
CA THR A 159 -9.35 2.76 5.98
C THR A 159 -9.37 2.33 4.51
N PRO A 160 -10.43 1.63 4.06
CA PRO A 160 -10.62 1.28 2.64
C PRO A 160 -10.47 2.47 1.69
N GLU A 161 -10.79 3.69 2.14
CA GLU A 161 -10.79 4.89 1.30
C GLU A 161 -9.38 5.45 1.05
N GLU A 162 -8.51 5.49 2.07
CA GLU A 162 -7.09 5.84 1.88
C GLU A 162 -6.37 4.79 1.02
N ALA A 163 -6.69 3.51 1.24
CA ALA A 163 -6.17 2.44 0.41
C ALA A 163 -6.60 2.54 -1.06
N ARG A 164 -7.87 2.90 -1.31
CA ARG A 164 -8.38 3.14 -2.67
C ARG A 164 -7.69 4.32 -3.34
N ARG A 165 -7.51 5.44 -2.63
CA ARG A 165 -6.81 6.62 -3.17
C ARG A 165 -5.35 6.29 -3.52
N ALA A 166 -4.63 5.66 -2.60
CA ALA A 166 -3.24 5.28 -2.83
C ALA A 166 -3.09 4.30 -4.01
N ASN A 167 -3.99 3.32 -4.15
CA ASN A 167 -4.00 2.43 -5.31
C ASN A 167 -4.30 3.18 -6.63
N ALA A 168 -5.23 4.14 -6.62
CA ALA A 168 -5.56 4.92 -7.81
C ALA A 168 -4.40 5.83 -8.26
N GLU A 169 -3.74 6.50 -7.33
CA GLU A 169 -2.53 7.31 -7.58
C GLU A 169 -1.38 6.45 -8.12
N LEU A 170 -1.14 5.30 -7.50
CA LEU A 170 -0.09 4.38 -7.91
C LEU A 170 -0.35 3.81 -9.31
N ARG A 171 -1.60 3.44 -9.63
CA ARG A 171 -1.96 3.05 -11.00
C ARG A 171 -1.72 4.19 -11.98
N ALA A 172 -2.04 5.44 -11.63
CA ALA A 172 -1.78 6.59 -12.50
C ALA A 172 -0.28 6.78 -12.77
N GLU A 173 0.57 6.63 -11.76
CA GLU A 173 2.03 6.66 -11.91
C GLU A 173 2.52 5.51 -12.80
N MET A 174 2.05 4.28 -12.56
CA MET A 174 2.41 3.12 -13.37
C MET A 174 2.00 3.33 -14.84
N ARG A 175 0.82 3.89 -15.11
CA ARG A 175 0.39 4.22 -16.47
C ARG A 175 1.27 5.27 -17.12
N ALA A 176 1.64 6.31 -16.38
CA ALA A 176 2.50 7.38 -16.89
C ALA A 176 3.90 6.88 -17.29
N ARG A 177 4.36 5.77 -16.70
CA ARG A 177 5.66 5.13 -16.99
C ARG A 177 5.55 3.89 -17.87
N ASP A 178 4.38 3.60 -18.45
CA ASP A 178 4.13 2.35 -19.18
C ASP A 178 4.50 1.08 -18.40
N ASN A 179 4.37 1.18 -17.06
CA ASN A 179 4.70 0.17 -16.08
C ASN A 179 6.14 -0.37 -16.22
N PHE A 180 7.06 0.48 -16.67
CA PHE A 180 8.48 0.20 -16.82
C PHE A 180 9.32 1.06 -15.88
N PHE A 181 10.23 0.43 -15.14
CA PHE A 181 11.07 1.07 -14.12
C PHE A 181 12.56 0.79 -14.44
N PRO A 182 13.22 1.64 -15.25
CA PRO A 182 14.61 1.43 -15.69
C PRO A 182 15.60 1.21 -14.52
N GLU A 183 15.39 1.91 -13.41
CA GLU A 183 16.20 1.82 -12.20
C GLU A 183 16.16 0.43 -11.55
N LEU A 184 15.01 -0.25 -11.64
CA LEU A 184 14.85 -1.60 -11.12
C LEU A 184 15.40 -2.64 -12.08
N GLU A 185 15.30 -2.41 -13.40
CA GLU A 185 15.96 -3.27 -14.41
C GLU A 185 17.46 -3.27 -14.26
N GLN A 186 18.05 -2.08 -14.05
CA GLN A 186 19.48 -1.94 -13.85
C GLN A 186 19.96 -2.70 -12.60
N LYS A 187 19.24 -2.58 -11.47
CA LYS A 187 19.53 -3.36 -10.25
C LYS A 187 19.39 -4.87 -10.48
N ALA A 188 18.39 -5.31 -11.24
CA ALA A 188 18.22 -6.72 -11.57
C ALA A 188 19.41 -7.24 -12.40
N ALA A 189 19.85 -6.47 -13.40
CA ALA A 189 20.99 -6.81 -14.24
C ALA A 189 22.30 -6.88 -13.42
N GLU A 190 22.56 -5.91 -12.55
CA GLU A 190 23.73 -5.90 -11.67
C GLU A 190 23.80 -7.12 -10.75
N LEU A 191 22.68 -7.50 -10.14
CA LEU A 191 22.60 -8.69 -9.30
C LEU A 191 22.86 -9.98 -10.10
N LEU A 192 22.26 -10.09 -11.29
CA LEU A 192 22.41 -11.26 -12.15
C LEU A 192 23.84 -11.40 -12.71
N GLU A 193 24.47 -10.29 -13.07
CA GLU A 193 25.87 -10.26 -13.52
C GLU A 193 26.81 -10.68 -12.39
N ALA A 194 26.58 -10.18 -11.17
CA ALA A 194 27.41 -10.51 -10.01
C ALA A 194 27.35 -12.00 -9.62
N VAL A 195 26.23 -12.69 -9.87
CA VAL A 195 26.11 -14.15 -9.67
C VAL A 195 26.49 -14.97 -10.91
N GLY A 196 26.96 -14.32 -11.98
CA GLY A 196 27.40 -15.00 -13.21
C GLY A 196 26.28 -15.65 -14.01
N HIS A 197 25.07 -15.08 -14.00
CA HIS A 197 23.97 -15.59 -14.81
C HIS A 197 24.24 -15.39 -16.31
N THR A 198 24.38 -16.49 -17.05
CA THR A 198 24.72 -16.48 -18.48
C THR A 198 23.53 -16.70 -19.42
N GLY A 199 22.33 -16.93 -18.87
CA GLY A 199 21.08 -17.07 -19.60
C GLY A 199 20.20 -18.24 -19.11
N GLY A 200 18.99 -18.33 -19.68
CA GLY A 200 17.98 -19.33 -19.32
C GLY A 200 17.23 -19.01 -18.02
N PRO A 201 16.46 -19.97 -17.48
CA PRO A 201 15.77 -19.82 -16.20
C PRO A 201 16.77 -19.58 -15.04
N VAL A 202 16.48 -18.62 -14.18
CA VAL A 202 17.28 -18.39 -12.97
C VAL A 202 17.11 -19.57 -11.99
N SER A 203 18.18 -20.31 -11.73
CA SER A 203 18.12 -21.48 -10.86
C SER A 203 17.98 -21.10 -9.38
N HIS A 204 17.53 -22.06 -8.56
CA HIS A 204 17.55 -21.92 -7.11
C HIS A 204 18.95 -21.64 -6.56
N GLN A 205 19.98 -22.23 -7.18
CA GLN A 205 21.36 -22.04 -6.78
C GLN A 205 21.78 -20.59 -7.00
N LEU A 206 21.48 -20.01 -8.17
CA LEU A 206 21.79 -18.59 -8.45
C LEU A 206 21.09 -17.64 -7.47
N VAL A 207 19.86 -17.94 -7.07
CA VAL A 207 19.15 -17.16 -6.03
C VAL A 207 19.86 -17.28 -4.67
N ALA A 208 20.34 -18.47 -4.31
CA ALA A 208 21.11 -18.68 -3.08
C ALA A 208 22.47 -17.99 -3.12
N ASP A 209 23.17 -18.02 -4.26
CA ASP A 209 24.43 -17.33 -4.49
C ASP A 209 24.24 -15.81 -4.38
N GLY A 210 23.13 -15.28 -4.91
CA GLY A 210 22.75 -13.88 -4.76
C GLY A 210 22.46 -13.49 -3.31
N ALA A 211 21.82 -14.37 -2.53
CA ALA A 211 21.64 -14.16 -1.09
C ALA A 211 23.00 -14.12 -0.38
N ALA A 212 23.91 -15.05 -0.69
CA ALA A 212 25.23 -15.13 -0.09
C ALA A 212 26.10 -13.90 -0.43
N LEU A 213 26.05 -13.40 -1.67
CA LEU A 213 26.71 -12.16 -2.10
C LEU A 213 26.25 -10.96 -1.28
N LEU A 214 24.97 -10.92 -0.91
CA LEU A 214 24.37 -9.88 -0.07
C LEU A 214 24.59 -10.11 1.44
N GLY A 215 25.37 -11.13 1.83
CA GLY A 215 25.67 -11.45 3.22
C GLY A 215 24.57 -12.22 3.95
N TYR A 216 23.65 -12.86 3.23
CA TYR A 216 22.56 -13.64 3.80
C TYR A 216 22.72 -15.15 3.57
N SER A 217 22.36 -15.91 4.59
CA SER A 217 22.17 -17.37 4.52
C SER A 217 20.68 -17.73 4.56
N LEU A 218 20.29 -18.77 3.83
CA LEU A 218 18.90 -19.22 3.72
C LEU A 218 18.63 -20.35 4.73
N HIS A 219 17.56 -20.23 5.52
CA HIS A 219 17.20 -21.20 6.56
C HIS A 219 15.74 -21.61 6.42
N TYR A 220 15.49 -22.89 6.20
CA TYR A 220 14.12 -23.43 6.14
C TYR A 220 13.67 -23.89 7.53
N VAL A 221 12.56 -23.35 8.01
CA VAL A 221 12.02 -23.59 9.36
C VAL A 221 10.54 -23.98 9.32
N GLY A 222 10.10 -24.76 10.32
CA GLY A 222 8.72 -25.25 10.43
C GLY A 222 7.80 -24.36 11.27
N ASP A 223 8.36 -23.41 12.01
CA ASP A 223 7.71 -22.58 13.03
C ASP A 223 7.68 -21.08 12.65
N LEU A 224 7.73 -20.78 11.35
CA LEU A 224 7.61 -19.41 10.85
C LEU A 224 6.28 -18.79 11.33
N PRO A 225 6.26 -17.53 11.83
CA PRO A 225 5.03 -16.89 12.26
C PRO A 225 3.95 -16.91 11.17
N HIS A 226 2.73 -17.32 11.52
CA HIS A 226 1.64 -17.58 10.56
C HIS A 226 1.25 -16.38 9.68
N SER A 227 1.54 -15.15 10.11
CA SER A 227 1.29 -13.91 9.37
C SER A 227 2.40 -13.55 8.37
N THR A 228 3.52 -14.28 8.36
CA THR A 228 4.71 -13.95 7.57
C THR A 228 4.97 -14.97 6.46
N ARG A 229 5.54 -14.51 5.34
CA ARG A 229 5.95 -15.37 4.22
C ARG A 229 7.43 -15.73 4.27
N SER A 230 8.22 -14.84 4.87
CA SER A 230 9.64 -14.97 5.13
C SER A 230 9.98 -13.99 6.26
N VAL A 231 11.05 -14.26 7.01
CA VAL A 231 11.57 -13.34 8.03
C VAL A 231 13.03 -13.08 7.74
N THR A 232 13.42 -11.81 7.66
CA THR A 232 14.79 -11.38 7.39
C THR A 232 15.43 -10.88 8.68
N ASP A 233 16.42 -11.61 9.19
CA ASP A 233 17.26 -11.22 10.31
C ASP A 233 18.50 -10.46 9.78
N LYS A 234 18.38 -9.13 9.78
CA LYS A 234 19.46 -8.20 9.38
C LYS A 234 20.67 -8.25 10.32
N ARG A 235 20.49 -8.66 11.58
CA ARG A 235 21.58 -8.67 12.58
C ARG A 235 22.52 -9.86 12.37
N ASN A 236 21.96 -11.03 12.04
CA ASN A 236 22.74 -12.25 11.87
C ASN A 236 22.90 -12.68 10.40
N GLY A 237 22.40 -11.90 9.44
CA GLY A 237 22.49 -12.22 8.01
C GLY A 237 21.74 -13.50 7.65
N ARG A 238 20.48 -13.64 8.08
CA ARG A 238 19.67 -14.84 7.84
C ARG A 238 18.31 -14.54 7.25
N ILE A 239 17.87 -15.34 6.29
CA ILE A 239 16.50 -15.32 5.76
C ILE A 239 15.84 -16.64 6.11
N TYR A 240 14.78 -16.56 6.91
CA TYR A 240 13.96 -17.69 7.33
C TYR A 240 12.78 -17.89 6.37
N LEU A 241 12.62 -19.13 5.92
CA LEU A 241 11.66 -19.55 4.90
C LEU A 241 10.85 -20.74 5.42
N PRO A 242 9.57 -20.89 5.02
CA PRO A 242 8.79 -22.05 5.42
C PRO A 242 9.28 -23.31 4.71
N THR A 243 9.31 -24.44 5.43
CA THR A 243 9.61 -25.77 4.85
C THR A 243 8.53 -26.24 3.87
N GLN A 244 7.28 -25.84 4.08
CA GLN A 244 6.17 -26.13 3.17
C GLN A 244 5.96 -24.99 2.18
N LEU A 245 6.45 -25.19 0.96
CA LEU A 245 6.16 -24.30 -0.16
C LEU A 245 4.74 -24.56 -0.67
N SER A 246 3.99 -23.48 -0.93
CA SER A 246 2.67 -23.61 -1.56
C SER A 246 2.85 -24.16 -2.98
N ALA A 247 2.18 -25.26 -3.31
CA ALA A 247 2.30 -25.93 -4.60
C ALA A 247 1.99 -25.03 -5.82
N SER A 248 1.29 -23.91 -5.64
CA SER A 248 0.96 -22.97 -6.71
C SER A 248 1.94 -21.80 -6.87
N ARG A 249 3.00 -21.71 -6.05
CA ARG A 249 3.91 -20.56 -6.05
C ARG A 249 5.34 -20.97 -6.33
N ASP A 250 6.00 -20.12 -7.11
CA ASP A 250 7.44 -20.16 -7.31
C ASP A 250 8.15 -19.99 -5.97
N SER A 251 8.96 -20.98 -5.63
CA SER A 251 9.71 -21.07 -4.39
C SER A 251 10.89 -20.10 -4.33
N ARG A 252 11.33 -19.56 -5.47
CA ARG A 252 12.34 -18.50 -5.56
C ARG A 252 11.77 -17.14 -5.14
N SER A 253 10.48 -16.90 -5.40
CA SER A 253 9.86 -15.58 -5.23
C SER A 253 9.94 -15.04 -3.80
N PRO A 254 9.64 -15.79 -2.72
CA PRO A 254 9.76 -15.26 -1.36
C PRO A 254 11.20 -14.83 -1.01
N ILE A 255 12.19 -15.58 -1.50
CA ILE A 255 13.61 -15.28 -1.28
C ILE A 255 13.96 -13.98 -2.00
N LEU A 256 13.63 -13.89 -3.29
CA LEU A 256 13.89 -12.72 -4.10
C LEU A 256 13.15 -11.47 -3.59
N GLN A 257 11.94 -11.62 -3.06
CA GLN A 257 11.21 -10.52 -2.43
C GLN A 257 11.94 -10.00 -1.19
N ALA A 258 12.46 -10.90 -0.34
CA ALA A 258 13.24 -10.52 0.83
C ALA A 258 14.55 -9.81 0.44
N LEU A 259 15.26 -10.34 -0.58
CA LEU A 259 16.48 -9.72 -1.10
C LEU A 259 16.20 -8.37 -1.78
N ALA A 260 15.13 -8.26 -2.55
CA ALA A 260 14.74 -7.03 -3.23
C ALA A 260 14.48 -5.89 -2.23
N SER A 261 13.73 -6.15 -1.15
CA SER A 261 13.51 -5.14 -0.10
C SER A 261 14.81 -4.71 0.59
N HIS A 262 15.81 -5.60 0.69
CA HIS A 262 17.13 -5.23 1.19
C HIS A 262 17.92 -4.37 0.18
N VAL A 263 17.98 -4.78 -1.09
CA VAL A 263 18.69 -4.08 -2.18
C VAL A 263 18.12 -2.69 -2.47
N LEU A 264 16.83 -2.51 -2.22
CA LEU A 264 16.14 -1.22 -2.37
C LEU A 264 16.23 -0.33 -1.13
N GLY A 265 16.80 -0.83 -0.02
CA GLY A 265 16.92 -0.06 1.21
C GLY A 265 15.56 0.24 1.85
N HIS A 266 14.57 -0.66 1.70
CA HIS A 266 13.25 -0.47 2.28
C HIS A 266 13.31 -0.47 3.81
N GLU A 267 12.71 0.56 4.39
CA GLU A 267 12.50 0.73 5.83
C GLU A 267 11.03 0.45 6.18
N GLU A 268 10.70 0.53 7.48
CA GLU A 268 9.32 0.42 7.91
C GLU A 268 8.45 1.47 7.19
N PRO A 269 7.38 1.05 6.49
CA PRO A 269 6.57 1.96 5.70
C PRO A 269 5.95 3.06 6.56
N LYS A 270 6.16 4.32 6.16
CA LYS A 270 5.66 5.49 6.91
C LYS A 270 4.18 5.78 6.65
N SER A 271 3.63 5.22 5.56
CA SER A 271 2.22 5.36 5.17
C SER A 271 1.75 4.16 4.36
N TYR A 272 0.44 4.05 4.15
CA TYR A 272 -0.12 3.00 3.29
C TYR A 272 0.36 3.13 1.83
N ALA A 273 0.47 4.36 1.32
CA ALA A 273 1.00 4.61 -0.02
C ALA A 273 2.45 4.17 -0.16
N ASP A 274 3.26 4.41 0.88
CA ASP A 274 4.65 3.96 0.93
C ASP A 274 4.75 2.43 0.97
N PHE A 275 3.92 1.77 1.77
CA PHE A 275 3.81 0.31 1.80
C PHE A 275 3.46 -0.27 0.42
N LEU A 276 2.50 0.33 -0.29
CA LEU A 276 2.14 -0.12 -1.64
C LEU A 276 3.28 0.08 -2.63
N ARG A 277 3.96 1.22 -2.58
CA ARG A 277 5.12 1.51 -3.45
C ARG A 277 6.22 0.48 -3.24
N GLN A 278 6.67 0.28 -2.00
CA GLN A 278 7.68 -0.72 -1.66
C GLN A 278 7.27 -2.10 -2.17
N ARG A 279 6.00 -2.47 -2.00
CA ARG A 279 5.46 -3.75 -2.49
C ARG A 279 5.51 -3.87 -4.01
N ILE A 280 5.26 -2.80 -4.77
CA ILE A 280 5.40 -2.82 -6.23
C ILE A 280 6.86 -2.97 -6.63
N GLU A 281 7.75 -2.17 -6.06
CA GLU A 281 9.18 -2.20 -6.39
C GLU A 281 9.78 -3.59 -6.10
N THR A 282 9.45 -4.19 -4.95
CA THR A 282 9.89 -5.53 -4.57
C THR A 282 9.38 -6.59 -5.54
N ASN A 283 8.12 -6.52 -5.96
CA ASN A 283 7.55 -7.48 -6.92
C ASN A 283 8.11 -7.29 -8.33
N TYR A 284 8.31 -6.04 -8.75
CA TYR A 284 8.92 -5.71 -10.04
C TYR A 284 10.35 -6.25 -10.10
N LEU A 285 11.18 -5.91 -9.10
CA LEU A 285 12.57 -6.36 -9.05
C LEU A 285 12.66 -7.89 -9.00
N THR A 286 11.79 -8.54 -8.23
CA THR A 286 11.70 -10.01 -8.22
C THR A 286 11.39 -10.57 -9.62
N ALA A 287 10.42 -10.01 -10.33
CA ALA A 287 10.08 -10.44 -11.69
C ALA A 287 11.20 -10.13 -12.69
N ALA A 288 11.89 -8.99 -12.55
CA ALA A 288 13.02 -8.60 -13.38
C ALA A 288 14.23 -9.51 -13.20
N ILE A 289 14.47 -10.02 -11.99
CA ILE A 289 15.50 -11.03 -11.72
C ILE A 289 15.11 -12.36 -12.37
N LEU A 290 13.87 -12.82 -12.18
CA LEU A 290 13.40 -14.12 -12.72
C LEU A 290 13.30 -14.14 -14.26
N LEU A 291 12.98 -12.99 -14.86
CA LEU A 291 12.83 -12.80 -16.30
C LEU A 291 13.70 -11.59 -16.72
N PRO A 292 15.01 -11.78 -16.89
CA PRO A 292 15.96 -10.69 -17.17
C PRO A 292 15.57 -9.93 -18.43
N GLU A 293 15.59 -8.59 -18.37
CA GLU A 293 15.09 -7.72 -19.45
C GLU A 293 15.62 -8.12 -20.84
N GLN A 294 16.93 -8.20 -21.00
CA GLN A 294 17.55 -8.49 -22.31
C GLN A 294 17.13 -9.85 -22.86
N ALA A 295 17.08 -10.87 -22.00
CA ALA A 295 16.68 -12.22 -22.39
C ALA A 295 15.20 -12.27 -22.77
N THR A 296 14.34 -11.65 -21.95
CA THR A 296 12.89 -11.60 -22.17
C THR A 296 12.53 -10.79 -23.39
N VAL A 297 13.14 -9.62 -23.60
CA VAL A 297 12.93 -8.78 -24.79
C VAL A 297 13.36 -9.51 -26.05
N ARG A 298 14.53 -10.18 -26.05
CA ARG A 298 14.96 -11.01 -27.18
C ARG A 298 13.93 -12.10 -27.52
N PHE A 299 13.50 -12.84 -26.51
CA PHE A 299 12.50 -13.91 -26.65
C PHE A 299 11.17 -13.37 -27.23
N LEU A 300 10.65 -12.29 -26.65
CA LEU A 300 9.39 -11.68 -27.09
C LEU A 300 9.50 -11.03 -28.47
N THR A 301 10.66 -10.46 -28.82
CA THR A 301 10.91 -9.89 -30.16
C THR A 301 10.89 -10.97 -31.22
N GLU A 302 11.54 -12.11 -30.97
CA GLU A 302 11.49 -13.27 -31.86
C GLU A 302 10.05 -13.78 -32.00
N ALA A 303 9.32 -13.90 -30.89
CA ALA A 303 7.91 -14.31 -30.90
C ALA A 303 7.02 -13.30 -31.66
N LYS A 304 7.28 -11.99 -31.54
CA LYS A 304 6.58 -10.93 -32.27
C LYS A 304 6.83 -11.04 -33.77
N ASN A 305 8.08 -11.23 -34.20
CA ASN A 305 8.44 -11.42 -35.61
C ASN A 305 7.73 -12.62 -36.23
N LEU A 306 7.58 -13.70 -35.45
CA LEU A 306 6.87 -14.92 -35.84
C LEU A 306 5.36 -14.88 -35.56
N ARG A 307 4.82 -13.75 -35.09
CA ARG A 307 3.39 -13.55 -34.76
C ARG A 307 2.84 -14.62 -33.82
N ARG A 308 3.60 -14.94 -32.77
CA ARG A 308 3.31 -16.03 -31.83
C ARG A 308 3.55 -15.67 -30.36
N ILE A 309 3.46 -14.39 -29.98
CA ILE A 309 3.56 -13.98 -28.57
C ILE A 309 2.54 -14.79 -27.75
N SER A 310 3.03 -15.40 -26.66
CA SER A 310 2.28 -16.31 -25.80
C SER A 310 2.83 -16.20 -24.38
N MET A 311 1.93 -16.00 -23.42
CA MET A 311 2.28 -15.92 -21.99
C MET A 311 2.65 -17.30 -21.44
N GLU A 312 2.11 -18.37 -22.03
CA GLU A 312 2.51 -19.75 -21.71
C GLU A 312 3.93 -20.04 -22.18
N ASP A 313 4.28 -19.62 -23.39
CA ASP A 313 5.64 -19.83 -23.92
C ASP A 313 6.64 -19.04 -23.06
N LEU A 314 6.27 -17.84 -22.61
CA LEU A 314 7.08 -17.04 -21.70
C LEU A 314 7.21 -17.71 -20.32
N ARG A 315 6.10 -18.21 -19.78
CA ARG A 315 6.06 -18.96 -18.51
C ARG A 315 6.99 -20.17 -18.56
N ASP A 316 6.88 -20.98 -19.61
CA ASP A 316 7.61 -22.23 -19.75
C ASP A 316 9.09 -21.98 -20.04
N HIS A 317 9.40 -20.96 -20.84
CA HIS A 317 10.80 -20.60 -21.17
C HIS A 317 11.61 -20.15 -19.95
N PHE A 318 10.99 -19.41 -19.02
CA PHE A 318 11.66 -18.92 -17.79
C PHE A 318 11.32 -19.76 -16.55
N ALA A 319 10.50 -20.81 -16.70
CA ALA A 319 10.03 -21.68 -15.63
C ALA A 319 9.39 -20.91 -14.45
N VAL A 320 8.51 -19.94 -14.73
CA VAL A 320 7.81 -19.13 -13.71
C VAL A 320 6.31 -19.48 -13.64
N SER A 321 5.53 -18.82 -12.79
CA SER A 321 4.07 -18.94 -12.84
C SER A 321 3.47 -18.12 -13.99
N TYR A 322 2.23 -18.43 -14.36
CA TYR A 322 1.52 -17.67 -15.39
C TYR A 322 1.30 -16.21 -14.94
N GLU A 323 0.92 -15.99 -13.67
CA GLU A 323 0.84 -14.64 -13.09
C GLU A 323 2.16 -13.85 -13.19
N THR A 324 3.31 -14.46 -12.89
CA THR A 324 4.62 -13.78 -13.01
C THR A 324 4.95 -13.46 -14.47
N ALA A 325 4.72 -14.39 -15.40
CA ALA A 325 4.93 -14.16 -16.83
C ALA A 325 4.03 -13.02 -17.36
N ALA A 326 2.76 -13.01 -16.97
CA ALA A 326 1.79 -11.98 -17.34
C ALA A 326 2.18 -10.59 -16.82
N HIS A 327 2.56 -10.49 -15.53
CA HIS A 327 3.07 -9.24 -14.96
C HIS A 327 4.36 -8.78 -15.63
N ARG A 328 5.31 -9.68 -15.87
CA ARG A 328 6.55 -9.30 -16.56
C ARG A 328 6.29 -8.80 -17.96
N PHE A 329 5.38 -9.45 -18.69
CA PHE A 329 4.97 -8.98 -20.00
C PHE A 329 4.42 -7.55 -19.93
N THR A 330 3.61 -7.22 -18.92
CA THR A 330 3.08 -5.85 -18.79
C THR A 330 4.13 -4.81 -18.39
N ASN A 331 5.32 -5.21 -17.92
CA ASN A 331 6.43 -4.28 -17.70
C ASN A 331 7.19 -3.93 -18.99
N LEU A 332 7.21 -4.85 -19.96
CA LEU A 332 8.08 -4.75 -21.15
C LEU A 332 7.30 -4.50 -22.44
N ALA A 333 6.01 -4.86 -22.51
CA ALA A 333 5.24 -4.87 -23.75
C ALA A 333 5.17 -3.49 -24.41
N THR A 334 4.90 -2.44 -23.64
CA THR A 334 4.75 -1.10 -24.21
C THR A 334 6.12 -0.45 -24.43
N SER A 335 6.98 -0.46 -23.40
CA SER A 335 8.29 0.20 -23.43
C SER A 335 9.30 -0.44 -24.40
N ARG A 336 9.23 -1.76 -24.64
CA ARG A 336 10.20 -2.50 -25.46
C ARG A 336 9.62 -3.11 -26.73
N LEU A 337 8.29 -3.25 -26.83
CA LEU A 337 7.65 -3.86 -28.00
C LEU A 337 6.60 -2.94 -28.64
N ASP A 338 6.36 -1.72 -28.14
CA ASP A 338 5.32 -0.81 -28.65
C ASP A 338 3.92 -1.46 -28.71
N ILE A 339 3.60 -2.29 -27.72
CA ILE A 339 2.29 -2.92 -27.56
C ILE A 339 1.67 -2.40 -26.27
N PRO A 340 0.62 -1.57 -26.32
CA PRO A 340 -0.16 -1.22 -25.14
C PRO A 340 -0.98 -2.45 -24.69
N VAL A 341 -1.12 -2.61 -23.38
CA VAL A 341 -1.72 -3.80 -22.77
C VAL A 341 -2.62 -3.44 -21.59
N HIS A 342 -3.44 -4.40 -21.19
CA HIS A 342 -4.05 -4.42 -19.88
C HIS A 342 -3.89 -5.79 -19.21
N PHE A 343 -3.95 -5.78 -17.89
CA PHE A 343 -3.85 -6.94 -17.03
C PHE A 343 -4.99 -6.91 -16.02
N THR A 344 -5.60 -8.07 -15.78
CA THR A 344 -6.61 -8.22 -14.72
C THR A 344 -6.42 -9.53 -13.98
N LYS A 345 -6.59 -9.46 -12.66
CA LYS A 345 -6.80 -10.64 -11.80
C LYS A 345 -8.19 -10.56 -11.20
N VAL A 346 -9.02 -11.55 -11.50
CA VAL A 346 -10.44 -11.58 -11.11
C VAL A 346 -10.74 -12.85 -10.34
N HIS A 347 -11.45 -12.74 -9.22
CA HIS A 347 -11.92 -13.90 -8.46
C HIS A 347 -13.11 -14.58 -9.17
N GLU A 348 -13.41 -15.85 -8.88
CA GLU A 348 -14.57 -16.57 -9.45
C GLU A 348 -15.91 -15.84 -9.25
N SER A 349 -16.07 -15.08 -8.15
CA SER A 349 -17.23 -14.20 -7.92
C SER A 349 -17.34 -13.01 -8.88
N GLY A 350 -16.32 -12.80 -9.71
CA GLY A 350 -16.19 -11.67 -10.63
C GLY A 350 -15.58 -10.41 -10.04
N THR A 351 -15.17 -10.43 -8.77
CA THR A 351 -14.51 -9.28 -8.14
C THR A 351 -13.10 -9.07 -8.69
N ILE A 352 -12.80 -7.84 -9.11
CA ILE A 352 -11.46 -7.45 -9.56
C ILE A 352 -10.54 -7.31 -8.34
N ILE A 353 -9.46 -8.07 -8.32
CA ILE A 353 -8.46 -8.09 -7.25
C ILE A 353 -7.25 -7.23 -7.60
N LYS A 354 -6.86 -7.24 -8.88
CA LYS A 354 -5.80 -6.40 -9.42
C LYS A 354 -6.14 -5.99 -10.84
N ALA A 355 -5.85 -4.76 -11.20
CA ALA A 355 -5.95 -4.28 -12.57
C ALA A 355 -4.79 -3.36 -12.93
N TYR A 356 -4.40 -3.39 -14.19
CA TYR A 356 -3.48 -2.44 -14.80
C TYR A 356 -3.87 -2.25 -16.26
N GLU A 357 -3.72 -1.04 -16.80
CA GLU A 357 -4.08 -0.73 -18.18
C GLU A 357 -3.28 0.45 -18.72
N ASN A 358 -2.77 0.36 -19.94
CA ASN A 358 -2.30 1.53 -20.71
C ASN A 358 -2.81 1.54 -22.16
N ASP A 359 -3.85 0.77 -22.44
CA ASP A 359 -4.39 0.51 -23.77
C ASP A 359 -5.80 1.08 -24.01
N ARG A 360 -6.22 2.00 -23.13
CA ARG A 360 -7.52 2.69 -23.14
C ARG A 360 -8.73 1.79 -22.83
N VAL A 361 -8.53 0.54 -22.41
CA VAL A 361 -9.63 -0.24 -21.82
C VAL A 361 -10.22 0.51 -20.63
N ARG A 362 -11.55 0.42 -20.46
CA ARG A 362 -12.24 1.00 -19.32
C ARG A 362 -12.76 -0.12 -18.44
N PHE A 363 -12.09 -0.32 -17.31
CA PHE A 363 -12.58 -1.20 -16.27
C PHE A 363 -13.71 -0.54 -15.48
N PRO A 364 -14.63 -1.33 -14.91
CA PRO A 364 -15.60 -0.80 -13.96
C PRO A 364 -14.87 -0.16 -12.79
N SER A 365 -15.37 0.98 -12.33
CA SER A 365 -14.84 1.69 -11.19
C SER A 365 -15.98 2.16 -10.28
N ASP A 366 -15.70 2.30 -8.99
CA ASP A 366 -16.63 2.92 -8.05
C ASP A 366 -16.73 4.44 -8.27
N ALA A 367 -17.56 5.10 -7.45
CA ALA A 367 -17.76 6.55 -7.50
C ALA A 367 -16.47 7.37 -7.23
N LEU A 368 -15.43 6.74 -6.67
CA LEU A 368 -14.14 7.34 -6.38
C LEU A 368 -13.07 6.95 -7.42
N GLY A 369 -13.42 6.17 -8.45
CA GLY A 369 -12.50 5.74 -9.51
C GLY A 369 -11.63 4.53 -9.15
N ALA A 370 -11.91 3.84 -8.04
CA ALA A 370 -11.23 2.61 -7.68
C ALA A 370 -11.79 1.43 -8.47
N ILE A 371 -10.91 0.59 -9.02
CA ILE A 371 -11.28 -0.56 -9.86
C ILE A 371 -11.34 -1.83 -9.01
N GLU A 372 -10.38 -1.97 -8.09
CA GLU A 372 -10.26 -3.08 -7.17
C GLU A 372 -11.51 -3.15 -6.26
N GLY A 373 -12.09 -4.34 -6.15
CA GLY A 373 -13.35 -4.58 -5.43
C GLY A 373 -14.62 -4.43 -6.27
N THR A 374 -14.53 -3.86 -7.48
CA THR A 374 -15.69 -3.82 -8.40
C THR A 374 -15.87 -5.14 -9.16
N THR A 375 -17.04 -5.33 -9.75
CA THR A 375 -17.39 -6.56 -10.47
C THR A 375 -17.10 -6.42 -11.96
N MET A 376 -16.27 -7.32 -12.48
CA MET A 376 -15.97 -7.42 -13.92
C MET A 376 -17.21 -7.87 -14.71
N CYS A 377 -17.40 -7.30 -15.90
CA CYS A 377 -18.48 -7.69 -16.82
C CYS A 377 -18.47 -9.20 -17.09
N ARG A 378 -19.64 -9.85 -16.99
CA ARG A 378 -19.80 -11.31 -17.19
C ARG A 378 -19.33 -11.80 -18.56
N ASN A 379 -19.44 -10.94 -19.57
CA ASN A 379 -19.02 -11.24 -20.94
C ASN A 379 -17.52 -10.99 -21.17
N TRP A 380 -16.78 -10.50 -20.16
CA TRP A 380 -15.34 -10.29 -20.25
C TRP A 380 -14.59 -11.61 -20.15
N THR A 381 -13.45 -11.73 -20.83
CA THR A 381 -12.63 -12.96 -20.84
C THR A 381 -12.22 -13.43 -19.45
N ALA A 382 -12.02 -12.49 -18.51
CA ALA A 382 -11.70 -12.80 -17.11
C ALA A 382 -12.86 -13.44 -16.34
N ARG A 383 -14.10 -13.38 -16.85
CA ARG A 383 -15.30 -14.02 -16.30
C ARG A 383 -15.66 -15.29 -17.07
N THR A 384 -15.71 -15.22 -18.40
CA THR A 384 -16.13 -16.35 -19.25
C THR A 384 -15.20 -17.56 -19.13
N VAL A 385 -13.93 -17.36 -18.77
CA VAL A 385 -12.96 -18.46 -18.61
C VAL A 385 -13.41 -19.48 -17.55
N PHE A 386 -14.18 -19.06 -16.54
CA PHE A 386 -14.66 -19.97 -15.48
C PHE A 386 -15.72 -20.97 -15.96
N ASP A 387 -16.41 -20.65 -17.06
CA ASP A 387 -17.43 -21.50 -17.66
C ASP A 387 -16.84 -22.55 -18.62
N VAL A 388 -15.51 -22.53 -18.84
CA VAL A 388 -14.83 -23.43 -19.77
C VAL A 388 -14.39 -24.72 -19.06
N GLU A 389 -14.73 -25.86 -19.66
CA GLU A 389 -14.36 -27.18 -19.13
C GLU A 389 -12.85 -27.45 -19.24
N ASP A 390 -12.22 -27.06 -20.35
CA ASP A 390 -10.77 -27.15 -20.51
C ASP A 390 -10.07 -26.08 -19.67
N ARG A 391 -9.44 -26.54 -18.58
CA ARG A 391 -8.66 -25.71 -17.67
C ARG A 391 -7.15 -25.81 -17.91
N TYR A 392 -6.71 -26.63 -18.87
CA TYR A 392 -5.30 -26.81 -19.19
C TYR A 392 -4.82 -25.71 -20.14
N SER A 393 -5.57 -25.49 -21.21
CA SER A 393 -5.27 -24.51 -22.25
C SER A 393 -5.69 -23.09 -21.83
N PRO A 394 -5.01 -22.04 -22.31
CA PRO A 394 -5.43 -20.68 -22.08
C PRO A 394 -6.67 -20.36 -22.92
N TRP A 395 -7.60 -19.62 -22.33
CA TRP A 395 -8.80 -19.15 -23.01
C TRP A 395 -8.51 -17.87 -23.78
N TYR A 396 -8.87 -17.83 -25.06
CA TYR A 396 -8.70 -16.66 -25.93
C TYR A 396 -10.06 -16.15 -26.39
N GLN A 397 -10.32 -14.86 -26.24
CA GLN A 397 -11.60 -14.27 -26.64
C GLN A 397 -11.45 -12.83 -27.08
N TYR A 398 -12.23 -12.45 -28.10
CA TYR A 398 -12.49 -11.06 -28.44
C TYR A 398 -13.69 -10.54 -27.66
N THR A 399 -13.56 -9.36 -27.07
CA THR A 399 -14.67 -8.66 -26.42
C THR A 399 -14.86 -7.29 -27.07
N ASP A 400 -16.01 -7.11 -27.72
CA ASP A 400 -16.41 -5.83 -28.30
C ASP A 400 -17.03 -4.95 -27.20
N THR A 401 -16.51 -3.75 -27.01
CA THR A 401 -17.01 -2.77 -26.02
C THR A 401 -17.32 -1.43 -26.68
N PRO A 402 -18.02 -0.50 -25.98
CA PRO A 402 -18.20 0.86 -26.48
C PRO A 402 -16.89 1.62 -26.69
N SER A 403 -15.80 1.23 -26.02
CA SER A 403 -14.49 1.87 -26.14
C SER A 403 -13.57 1.19 -27.16
N GLY A 404 -13.95 0.05 -27.73
CA GLY A 404 -13.20 -0.67 -28.76
C GLY A 404 -13.28 -2.20 -28.62
N THR A 405 -12.68 -2.90 -29.56
CA THR A 405 -12.54 -4.36 -29.51
C THR A 405 -11.20 -4.73 -28.86
N PHE A 406 -11.26 -5.59 -27.84
CA PHE A 406 -10.09 -6.10 -27.13
C PHE A 406 -9.99 -7.60 -27.30
N TRP A 407 -8.78 -8.10 -27.44
CA TRP A 407 -8.50 -9.54 -27.38
C TRP A 407 -7.77 -9.83 -26.09
N CYS A 408 -8.19 -10.87 -25.37
CA CYS A 408 -7.59 -11.25 -24.11
C CYS A 408 -7.26 -12.74 -24.10
N THR A 409 -6.17 -13.09 -23.42
CA THR A 409 -5.82 -14.44 -23.01
C THR A 409 -6.01 -14.58 -21.50
N SER A 410 -6.60 -15.67 -21.04
CA SER A 410 -6.91 -15.88 -19.63
C SER A 410 -6.63 -17.30 -19.18
N ARG A 411 -6.15 -17.46 -17.94
CA ARG A 411 -5.92 -18.76 -17.30
C ARG A 411 -6.45 -18.75 -15.87
N ILE A 412 -7.00 -19.87 -15.42
CA ILE A 412 -7.42 -20.07 -14.04
C ILE A 412 -6.22 -20.53 -13.20
N GLU A 413 -6.01 -19.88 -12.06
CA GLU A 413 -5.08 -20.26 -11.00
C GLU A 413 -5.86 -20.53 -9.70
N LYS A 414 -5.39 -21.52 -8.93
CA LYS A 414 -5.97 -21.87 -7.62
C LYS A 414 -5.18 -21.23 -6.48
N ALA A 415 -5.89 -20.62 -5.54
CA ALA A 415 -5.32 -20.16 -4.28
C ALA A 415 -6.18 -20.61 -3.09
N LYS A 416 -5.72 -20.34 -1.85
CA LYS A 416 -6.41 -20.72 -0.62
C LYS A 416 -7.84 -20.17 -0.51
N GLU A 417 -8.10 -19.04 -1.16
CA GLU A 417 -9.33 -18.27 -1.04
C GLU A 417 -10.34 -18.55 -2.16
N GLY A 418 -9.98 -19.34 -3.18
CA GLY A 418 -10.83 -19.62 -4.34
C GLY A 418 -10.06 -19.75 -5.65
N GLU A 419 -10.79 -19.83 -6.76
CA GLU A 419 -10.25 -19.78 -8.12
C GLU A 419 -10.13 -18.32 -8.59
N TYR A 420 -9.04 -18.04 -9.31
CA TYR A 420 -8.76 -16.71 -9.84
C TYR A 420 -8.42 -16.82 -11.32
N SER A 421 -8.95 -15.93 -12.14
CA SER A 421 -8.51 -15.76 -13.51
C SER A 421 -7.40 -14.70 -13.56
N VAL A 422 -6.35 -15.01 -14.30
CA VAL A 422 -5.27 -14.08 -14.64
C VAL A 422 -5.35 -13.85 -16.13
N SER A 423 -5.61 -12.60 -16.53
CA SER A 423 -5.80 -12.23 -17.93
C SER A 423 -4.86 -11.13 -18.36
N VAL A 424 -4.39 -11.23 -19.60
CA VAL A 424 -3.69 -10.14 -20.31
C VAL A 424 -4.45 -9.89 -21.60
N GLY A 425 -4.65 -8.62 -21.94
CA GLY A 425 -5.29 -8.25 -23.20
C GLY A 425 -4.65 -7.07 -23.89
N VAL A 426 -5.02 -6.91 -25.16
CA VAL A 426 -4.55 -5.85 -26.06
C VAL A 426 -5.67 -5.34 -26.95
N PRO A 427 -5.57 -4.11 -27.49
CA PRO A 427 -6.48 -3.62 -28.51
C PRO A 427 -6.38 -4.44 -29.80
N PHE A 428 -7.48 -4.50 -30.56
CA PHE A 428 -7.60 -5.29 -31.79
C PHE A 428 -6.42 -5.11 -32.79
N GLU A 429 -5.88 -3.90 -32.92
CA GLU A 429 -4.78 -3.60 -33.86
C GLU A 429 -3.45 -4.31 -33.55
N HIS A 430 -3.26 -4.73 -32.29
CA HIS A 430 -2.05 -5.41 -31.82
C HIS A 430 -2.18 -6.95 -31.82
N VAL A 431 -3.38 -7.49 -32.05
CA VAL A 431 -3.68 -8.93 -31.94
C VAL A 431 -2.91 -9.79 -32.94
N LYS A 432 -2.54 -9.21 -34.09
CA LYS A 432 -1.74 -9.86 -35.13
C LYS A 432 -0.42 -10.46 -34.64
N TRP A 433 0.09 -10.02 -33.48
CA TRP A 433 1.35 -10.50 -32.90
C TRP A 433 1.19 -11.72 -32.00
N PHE A 434 -0.03 -12.07 -31.60
CA PHE A 434 -0.30 -13.08 -30.57
C PHE A 434 -0.71 -14.43 -31.15
N ARG A 435 -0.38 -15.50 -30.41
CA ARG A 435 -0.99 -16.82 -30.59
C ARG A 435 -2.43 -16.78 -30.07
N GLY A 436 -3.34 -17.57 -30.65
CA GLY A 436 -4.75 -17.59 -30.26
C GLY A 436 -5.61 -16.49 -30.89
N ARG A 437 -5.03 -15.68 -31.80
CA ARG A 437 -5.77 -14.66 -32.57
C ARG A 437 -6.87 -15.24 -33.47
N GLU A 438 -6.74 -16.50 -33.91
CA GLU A 438 -7.74 -17.14 -34.77
C GLU A 438 -8.96 -17.65 -33.98
N THR A 439 -9.04 -17.32 -32.68
CA THR A 439 -10.13 -17.77 -31.81
C THR A 439 -11.50 -17.38 -32.37
N PRO A 440 -12.45 -18.33 -32.46
CA PRO A 440 -13.82 -18.02 -32.85
C PRO A 440 -14.62 -17.37 -31.70
N HIS A 441 -14.08 -17.37 -30.48
CA HIS A 441 -14.79 -16.90 -29.30
C HIS A 441 -14.88 -15.37 -29.31
N ARG A 442 -16.12 -14.87 -29.40
CA ARG A 442 -16.44 -13.45 -29.35
C ARG A 442 -17.57 -13.21 -28.37
N ALA A 443 -17.44 -12.13 -27.61
CA ALA A 443 -18.46 -11.65 -26.70
C ALA A 443 -18.66 -10.15 -26.89
N VAL A 444 -19.85 -9.66 -26.53
CA VAL A 444 -20.16 -8.22 -26.57
C VAL A 444 -20.41 -7.75 -25.15
N SER A 445 -19.64 -6.75 -24.71
CA SER A 445 -19.89 -6.03 -23.47
C SER A 445 -20.52 -4.69 -23.80
N ARG A 446 -21.74 -4.46 -23.32
CA ARG A 446 -22.40 -3.14 -23.30
C ARG A 446 -22.19 -2.38 -21.99
N CYS A 447 -21.55 -2.99 -20.99
CA CYS A 447 -21.28 -2.36 -19.69
C CYS A 447 -20.48 -1.05 -19.93
N PRO A 448 -20.84 0.10 -19.31
CA PRO A 448 -21.63 0.25 -18.09
C PRO A 448 -23.17 0.37 -18.28
N ASP A 449 -23.73 0.02 -19.45
CA ASP A 449 -25.18 -0.10 -19.62
C ASP A 449 -25.78 -1.03 -18.53
N PRO A 450 -26.74 -0.55 -17.71
CA PRO A 450 -27.36 -1.32 -16.64
C PRO A 450 -27.93 -2.67 -17.11
N SER A 451 -28.33 -2.80 -18.37
CA SER A 451 -28.91 -4.02 -18.94
C SER A 451 -27.87 -5.09 -19.33
N CYS A 452 -26.59 -4.74 -19.45
CA CYS A 452 -25.57 -5.64 -20.00
C CYS A 452 -25.24 -6.82 -19.08
N CYS A 453 -25.21 -6.54 -17.78
CA CYS A 453 -24.63 -7.43 -16.77
C CYS A 453 -25.73 -7.89 -15.77
N GLN A 454 -27.01 -7.77 -16.15
CA GLN A 454 -28.18 -8.19 -15.35
C GLN A 454 -28.67 -9.59 -15.70
N ALA A 455 -29.42 -10.19 -14.76
CA ALA A 455 -30.14 -11.42 -14.99
C ALA A 455 -31.13 -11.30 -16.15
N PRO A 456 -31.36 -12.40 -16.90
CA PRO A 456 -32.48 -12.47 -17.83
C PRO A 456 -33.79 -11.97 -17.19
N THR A 457 -34.55 -11.16 -17.92
CA THR A 457 -35.81 -10.56 -17.46
C THR A 457 -36.75 -11.62 -16.87
N GLY A 458 -37.27 -11.37 -15.66
CA GLY A 458 -38.20 -12.25 -14.94
C GLY A 458 -37.58 -13.14 -13.85
N LEU A 459 -36.26 -13.38 -13.88
CA LEU A 459 -35.58 -14.15 -12.83
C LEU A 459 -35.43 -13.36 -11.53
N ALA A 460 -35.12 -12.07 -11.62
CA ALA A 460 -35.05 -11.18 -10.48
C ALA A 460 -36.42 -11.06 -9.78
N ASP A 461 -37.50 -10.88 -10.55
CA ASP A 461 -38.86 -10.80 -10.00
C ASP A 461 -39.29 -12.09 -9.28
N LYS A 462 -38.81 -13.25 -9.75
CA LYS A 462 -39.14 -14.56 -9.18
C LYS A 462 -38.33 -14.89 -7.93
N TRP A 463 -37.05 -14.54 -7.90
CA TRP A 463 -36.10 -15.04 -6.90
C TRP A 463 -35.52 -13.98 -5.96
N ALA A 464 -35.67 -12.67 -6.23
CA ALA A 464 -35.05 -11.62 -5.41
C ALA A 464 -35.51 -11.67 -3.95
N ASP A 465 -36.81 -11.81 -3.69
CA ASP A 465 -37.38 -11.92 -2.33
C ASP A 465 -37.39 -13.36 -1.79
N ALA A 466 -37.14 -14.35 -2.66
CA ALA A 466 -37.20 -15.78 -2.34
C ALA A 466 -35.82 -16.45 -2.21
N SER A 467 -34.74 -15.67 -2.27
CA SER A 467 -33.37 -16.18 -2.18
C SER A 467 -32.59 -15.53 -1.05
N TRP A 468 -31.87 -16.36 -0.28
CA TRP A 468 -30.97 -15.90 0.78
C TRP A 468 -29.61 -16.58 0.63
N PRO A 469 -28.68 -16.00 -0.15
CA PRO A 469 -27.36 -16.58 -0.32
C PRO A 469 -26.50 -16.37 0.93
N ALA A 470 -26.02 -17.46 1.51
CA ALA A 470 -24.99 -17.40 2.56
C ALA A 470 -23.60 -17.23 1.90
N ALA A 471 -23.11 -16.00 1.84
CA ALA A 471 -21.82 -15.69 1.23
C ALA A 471 -20.68 -16.42 1.97
N ARG A 472 -19.80 -17.09 1.21
CA ARG A 472 -18.46 -17.39 1.71
C ARG A 472 -17.70 -16.06 1.68
N THR A 473 -17.22 -15.59 2.83
CA THR A 473 -16.47 -14.33 2.91
C THR A 473 -14.97 -14.64 2.97
N PRO A 474 -14.23 -14.61 1.84
CA PRO A 474 -12.78 -14.55 1.88
C PRO A 474 -12.33 -13.39 2.75
N THR A 475 -11.34 -13.62 3.62
CA THR A 475 -10.79 -12.60 4.52
C THR A 475 -10.23 -11.39 3.75
N SER A 476 -9.87 -11.58 2.47
CA SER A 476 -9.43 -10.55 1.52
C SER A 476 -10.55 -9.62 1.00
N LEU A 477 -11.82 -10.02 1.08
CA LEU A 477 -12.98 -9.25 0.59
C LEU A 477 -13.54 -8.26 1.61
N LEU A 478 -13.17 -8.36 2.89
CA LEU A 478 -13.62 -7.42 3.94
C LEU A 478 -13.07 -6.00 3.75
N ALA A 479 -11.95 -5.85 3.04
CA ALA A 479 -11.33 -4.55 2.79
C ALA A 479 -11.96 -3.75 1.65
N ALA A 480 -12.82 -4.37 0.83
CA ALA A 480 -13.31 -3.77 -0.42
C ALA A 480 -14.82 -4.01 -0.64
N LEU A 481 -15.64 -3.87 0.40
CA LEU A 481 -17.08 -4.02 0.25
C LEU A 481 -17.67 -2.86 -0.57
N PRO A 482 -18.34 -3.14 -1.71
CA PRO A 482 -19.15 -2.15 -2.40
C PRO A 482 -20.40 -1.84 -1.58
N THR A 483 -20.91 -0.62 -1.68
CA THR A 483 -22.20 -0.25 -1.09
C THR A 483 -23.32 -0.79 -1.98
N GLY A 484 -24.27 -1.54 -1.40
CA GLY A 484 -25.55 -1.89 -2.04
C GLY A 484 -25.71 -3.31 -2.60
N THR A 485 -24.74 -4.22 -2.43
CA THR A 485 -24.88 -5.63 -2.82
C THR A 485 -24.30 -6.53 -1.73
N PHE A 486 -24.90 -7.70 -1.49
CA PHE A 486 -24.34 -8.68 -0.55
C PHE A 486 -22.90 -9.03 -0.96
N PRO A 487 -21.92 -8.99 -0.05
CA PRO A 487 -20.51 -9.16 -0.40
C PRO A 487 -20.21 -10.46 -1.14
N GLY A 488 -19.59 -10.36 -2.32
CA GLY A 488 -19.01 -11.51 -3.03
C GLY A 488 -20.00 -12.49 -3.68
N VAL A 489 -21.28 -12.13 -3.80
CA VAL A 489 -22.30 -12.97 -4.44
C VAL A 489 -22.83 -12.30 -5.71
N ASP A 490 -22.69 -12.96 -6.86
CA ASP A 490 -23.37 -12.57 -8.10
C ASP A 490 -24.84 -13.00 -8.02
N GLN A 491 -25.74 -12.04 -7.80
CA GLN A 491 -27.18 -12.32 -7.69
C GLN A 491 -27.76 -12.98 -8.94
N THR A 492 -27.21 -12.68 -10.12
CA THR A 492 -27.67 -13.31 -11.36
C THR A 492 -27.33 -14.79 -11.38
N GLU A 493 -26.13 -15.15 -10.92
CA GLU A 493 -25.70 -16.53 -10.79
C GLU A 493 -26.58 -17.30 -9.80
N VAL A 494 -26.92 -16.69 -8.65
CA VAL A 494 -27.86 -17.27 -7.68
C VAL A 494 -29.23 -17.50 -8.31
N PHE A 495 -29.78 -16.52 -9.03
CA PHE A 495 -31.11 -16.67 -9.65
C PHE A 495 -31.10 -17.74 -10.76
N GLN A 496 -30.03 -17.82 -11.55
CA GLN A 496 -29.88 -18.87 -12.57
C GLN A 496 -29.70 -20.25 -11.94
N PHE A 497 -28.94 -20.36 -10.84
CA PHE A 497 -28.79 -21.59 -10.07
C PHE A 497 -30.15 -22.06 -9.54
N LEU A 498 -30.92 -21.17 -8.92
CA LEU A 498 -32.25 -21.49 -8.40
C LEU A 498 -33.22 -21.88 -9.51
N GLU A 499 -33.18 -21.22 -10.67
CA GLU A 499 -34.00 -21.61 -11.81
C GLU A 499 -33.64 -22.98 -12.37
N ALA A 500 -32.34 -23.27 -12.52
CA ALA A 500 -31.86 -24.55 -13.03
C ALA A 500 -32.19 -25.73 -12.10
N HIS A 501 -32.25 -25.48 -10.78
CA HIS A 501 -32.51 -26.48 -9.75
C HIS A 501 -33.93 -26.41 -9.18
N ALA A 502 -34.78 -25.52 -9.70
CA ALA A 502 -36.17 -25.44 -9.27
C ALA A 502 -36.85 -26.80 -9.52
N PRO A 503 -37.60 -27.33 -8.55
CA PRO A 503 -38.31 -28.58 -8.74
C PRO A 503 -39.26 -28.42 -9.93
N ARG A 504 -38.95 -29.13 -11.02
CA ARG A 504 -39.89 -29.26 -12.14
C ARG A 504 -41.06 -30.07 -11.60
N GLY A 505 -42.26 -29.53 -11.70
CA GLY A 505 -43.47 -30.20 -11.22
C GLY A 505 -43.47 -31.65 -11.68
N THR A 506 -43.62 -32.58 -10.74
CA THR A 506 -44.06 -33.93 -11.04
C THR A 506 -45.47 -33.80 -11.58
N ASP A 507 -45.63 -33.94 -12.89
CA ASP A 507 -46.89 -34.43 -13.44
C ASP A 507 -47.08 -35.90 -13.08
#